data_AF-A0A7V3UYM1-F1
#
_entry.id   AF-A0A7V3UYM1-F1
#
_cell.length_a   1.000
_cell.length_b   1.000
_cell.length_c   1.000
_cell.angle_alpha   90.00
_cell.angle_beta   90.00
_cell.angle_gamma   90.00
#
_symmetry.space_group_name_H-M   'P 1'
#
loop_
_entity.id
_entity.type
_entity.pdbx_description
1 polymer ?
#
loop_
_entity_poly.entity_id
_entity_poly.type
_entity_poly.pdbx_seq_one_letter_code
_entity_poly.pdbx_strand_id
1 'polypeptide(L)'
;MAVPQAGSAAGAKGVAGLAVAASVGLGDYIFAALFLAAAWRHGLNVRGAAIGATLAALLAMVGVFVIRGLPLLPLLPFIGLGVLIPNLRHFRLSRQEKVSFALGMAFLAMLLVGLYVATRAYLVP
;
A
#
# COMPACT_ATOMS: atom_id res chain seq x y z
N MET A 1 -17.04 -13.81 35.01
CA MET A 1 -16.07 -12.73 34.71
C MET A 1 -16.39 -12.19 33.33
N ALA A 2 -16.80 -10.93 33.22
CA ALA A 2 -17.07 -10.30 31.92
C ALA A 2 -15.73 -10.02 31.23
N VAL A 3 -15.51 -10.60 30.05
CA VAL A 3 -14.35 -10.29 29.22
C VAL A 3 -14.57 -8.87 28.67
N PRO A 4 -13.68 -7.90 28.94
CA PRO A 4 -13.84 -6.56 28.40
C PRO A 4 -13.77 -6.64 26.87
N GLN A 5 -14.83 -6.16 26.20
CA GLN A 5 -14.81 -5.99 24.75
C GLN A 5 -13.71 -4.97 24.40
N ALA A 6 -12.83 -5.37 23.47
CA ALA A 6 -11.87 -4.45 22.87
C ALA A 6 -12.62 -3.23 22.31
N GLY A 7 -12.35 -2.04 22.83
CA GLY A 7 -13.06 -0.81 22.49
C GLY A 7 -13.82 -0.13 23.64
N SER A 8 -13.82 -0.72 24.85
CA SER A 8 -14.55 -0.21 26.02
C SER A 8 -14.30 1.25 26.42
N ALA A 9 -13.20 1.89 25.98
CA ALA A 9 -12.91 3.30 26.30
C ALA A 9 -13.46 4.31 25.26
N ALA A 10 -13.83 3.88 24.05
CA ALA A 10 -14.14 4.77 22.93
C ALA A 10 -15.52 4.54 22.27
N GLY A 11 -16.31 3.57 22.76
CA GLY A 11 -17.64 3.26 22.26
C GLY A 11 -17.67 2.85 20.79
N ALA A 12 -18.84 2.92 20.13
CA ALA A 12 -19.01 2.53 18.73
C ALA A 12 -18.07 3.26 17.74
N LYS A 13 -17.65 4.49 18.07
CA LYS A 13 -16.67 5.27 17.29
C LYS A 13 -15.25 4.72 17.43
N GLY A 14 -14.90 4.17 18.59
CA GLY A 14 -13.63 3.48 18.82
C GLY A 14 -13.48 2.20 18.01
N VAL A 15 -14.57 1.44 17.86
CA VAL A 15 -14.62 0.22 17.04
C VAL A 15 -14.41 0.56 15.56
N ALA A 16 -15.00 1.65 15.06
CA ALA A 16 -14.77 2.13 13.70
C ALA A 16 -13.30 2.55 13.47
N GLY A 17 -12.65 3.18 14.46
CA GLY A 17 -11.22 3.48 14.38
C GLY A 17 -10.33 2.23 14.40
N LEU A 18 -10.71 1.22 15.18
CA LEU A 18 -10.03 -0.08 15.21
C LEU A 18 -10.15 -0.82 13.86
N ALA A 19 -11.27 -0.66 13.16
CA ALA A 19 -11.49 -1.28 11.85
C ALA A 19 -10.55 -0.71 10.76
N VAL A 20 -10.15 0.56 10.86
CA VAL A 20 -9.14 1.15 9.97
C VAL A 20 -7.73 0.69 10.35
N ALA A 21 -7.43 0.51 11.64
CA ALA A 21 -6.16 -0.11 12.04
C ALA A 21 -6.10 -1.59 11.58
N ALA A 22 -7.23 -2.29 11.61
CA ALA A 22 -7.37 -3.64 11.09
C ALA A 22 -7.41 -3.71 9.55
N SER A 23 -7.50 -2.58 8.84
CA SER A 23 -7.37 -2.56 7.38
C SER A 23 -5.93 -2.76 6.92
N VAL A 24 -4.95 -2.68 7.84
CA VAL A 24 -3.58 -3.12 7.58
C VAL A 24 -3.57 -4.64 7.58
N GLY A 25 -3.43 -5.22 6.39
CA GLY A 25 -3.40 -6.66 6.23
C GLY A 25 -2.04 -7.24 6.60
N LEU A 26 -2.02 -8.53 6.92
CA LEU A 26 -0.76 -9.29 7.04
C LEU A 26 0.12 -9.14 5.78
N GLY A 27 -0.51 -9.03 4.61
CA GLY A 27 0.17 -8.81 3.34
C GLY A 27 1.01 -7.53 3.31
N ASP A 28 0.53 -6.42 3.88
CA ASP A 28 1.25 -5.15 3.87
C ASP A 28 2.60 -5.26 4.62
N TYR A 29 2.61 -5.97 5.75
CA TYR A 29 3.84 -6.23 6.51
C TYR A 29 4.80 -7.15 5.76
N ILE A 30 4.29 -8.20 5.12
CA ILE A 30 5.10 -9.11 4.29
C ILE A 30 5.76 -8.34 3.16
N PHE A 31 5.00 -7.53 2.42
CA PHE A 31 5.55 -6.74 1.32
C PHE A 31 6.47 -5.62 1.79
N ALA A 32 6.20 -4.95 2.91
CA ALA A 32 7.12 -4.00 3.50
C ALA A 32 8.47 -4.66 3.83
N ALA A 33 8.44 -5.87 4.43
CA ALA A 33 9.65 -6.63 4.71
C ALA A 33 10.39 -7.02 3.42
N LEU A 34 9.68 -7.48 2.39
CA LEU A 34 10.26 -7.81 1.08
C LEU A 34 10.92 -6.59 0.42
N PHE A 35 10.26 -5.43 0.46
CA PHE A 35 10.82 -4.20 -0.09
C PHE A 35 12.07 -3.74 0.66
N LEU A 36 12.07 -3.82 1.99
CA LEU A 36 13.25 -3.47 2.79
C LEU A 36 14.38 -4.48 2.61
N ALA A 37 14.07 -5.77 2.50
CA ALA A 37 15.05 -6.81 2.18
C ALA A 37 15.65 -6.60 0.79
N ALA A 38 14.85 -6.22 -0.20
CA ALA A 38 15.33 -5.85 -1.53
C ALA A 38 16.22 -4.60 -1.48
N ALA A 39 15.80 -3.56 -0.75
CA ALA A 39 16.61 -2.36 -0.55
C ALA A 39 17.97 -2.70 0.09
N TRP A 40 17.98 -3.56 1.11
CA TRP A 40 19.20 -4.00 1.77
C TRP A 40 20.10 -4.82 0.83
N ARG A 41 19.52 -5.80 0.11
CA ARG A 41 20.23 -6.66 -0.83
C ARG A 41 20.89 -5.87 -1.96
N HIS A 42 20.26 -4.80 -2.44
CA HIS A 42 20.77 -3.98 -3.53
C HIS A 42 21.57 -2.75 -3.06
N GLY A 43 21.91 -2.65 -1.77
CA GLY A 43 22.71 -1.54 -1.23
C GLY A 43 22.01 -0.18 -1.32
N LEU A 44 20.68 -0.17 -1.38
CA LEU A 44 19.87 1.04 -1.40
C LEU A 44 19.77 1.66 0.01
N ASN A 45 19.22 2.89 0.08
CA ASN A 45 19.01 3.58 1.36
C ASN A 45 17.86 2.93 2.15
N VAL A 46 18.17 1.89 2.92
CA VAL A 46 17.21 1.14 3.76
C VAL A 46 16.54 2.02 4.81
N ARG A 47 17.32 2.92 5.45
CA ARG A 47 16.78 3.84 6.47
C ARG A 47 15.76 4.79 5.85
N GLY A 48 16.10 5.36 4.69
CA GLY A 48 15.19 6.18 3.90
C GLY A 48 13.95 5.41 3.50
N ALA A 49 14.11 4.19 2.98
CA ALA A 49 13.00 3.32 2.57
C ALA A 49 12.06 2.98 3.73
N ALA A 50 12.58 2.65 4.92
CA ALA A 50 11.77 2.32 6.08
C ALA A 50 10.98 3.53 6.60
N ILE A 51 11.64 4.69 6.70
CA ILE A 51 10.98 5.95 7.08
C ILE A 51 9.91 6.32 6.04
N GLY A 52 10.26 6.29 4.75
CA GLY A 52 9.35 6.64 3.67
C GLY A 52 8.14 5.72 3.60
N ALA A 53 8.34 4.40 3.70
CA ALA A 53 7.26 3.42 3.76
C ALA A 53 6.31 3.68 4.93
N THR A 54 6.86 3.94 6.11
CA THR A 54 6.09 4.21 7.34
C THR A 54 5.30 5.51 7.21
N LEU A 55 5.93 6.58 6.76
CA LEU A 55 5.26 7.88 6.58
C LEU A 55 4.17 7.81 5.51
N ALA A 56 4.43 7.16 4.38
CA ALA A 56 3.45 7.01 3.31
C ALA A 56 2.24 6.17 3.76
N ALA A 57 2.47 5.08 4.48
CA ALA A 57 1.41 4.27 5.08
C ALA A 57 0.58 5.08 6.09
N LEU A 58 1.24 5.80 7.00
CA LEU A 58 0.55 6.66 7.98
C LEU A 58 -0.27 7.76 7.30
N LEU A 59 0.28 8.41 6.27
CA LEU A 59 -0.44 9.42 5.49
C LEU A 59 -1.69 8.84 4.80
N ALA A 60 -1.60 7.63 4.25
CA ALA A 60 -2.76 6.95 3.66
C ALA A 60 -3.84 6.67 4.71
N MET A 61 -3.46 6.15 5.87
CA MET A 61 -4.40 5.86 6.97
C MET A 61 -5.05 7.13 7.51
N VAL A 62 -4.25 8.17 7.78
CA VAL A 62 -4.75 9.48 8.23
C VAL A 62 -5.65 10.11 7.17
N GLY A 63 -5.32 9.97 5.89
CA GLY A 63 -6.14 10.46 4.78
C GLY A 63 -7.55 9.88 4.80
N VAL A 64 -7.68 8.57 5.01
CA VAL A 64 -8.99 7.89 5.16
C VAL A 64 -9.77 8.42 6.37
N PHE A 65 -9.09 8.73 7.48
CA PHE A 65 -9.74 9.26 8.68
C PHE A 65 -10.20 10.72 8.54
N VAL A 66 -9.39 11.57 7.90
CA VAL A 66 -9.61 13.02 7.85
C VAL A 66 -10.53 13.39 6.67
N ILE A 67 -10.40 12.70 5.53
CA ILE A 67 -11.16 13.01 4.32
C ILE A 67 -12.48 12.23 4.34
N ARG A 68 -13.57 12.91 4.68
CA ARG A 68 -14.91 12.32 4.70
C ARG A 68 -15.27 11.77 3.31
N GLY A 69 -15.71 10.53 3.26
CA GLY A 69 -16.13 9.84 2.04
C GLY A 69 -15.00 9.21 1.24
N LEU A 70 -13.75 9.27 1.72
CA LEU A 70 -12.65 8.56 1.08
C LEU A 70 -12.82 7.05 1.30
N PRO A 71 -12.81 6.22 0.23
CA PRO A 71 -12.85 4.77 0.39
C PRO A 71 -11.57 4.27 1.06
N LEU A 72 -11.63 3.05 1.63
CA LEU A 72 -10.44 2.36 2.12
C LEU A 72 -9.42 2.26 0.99
N LEU A 73 -8.22 2.78 1.23
CA LEU A 73 -7.14 2.78 0.27
C LEU A 73 -6.28 1.52 0.47
N PRO A 74 -5.87 0.83 -0.62
CA PRO A 74 -4.85 -0.20 -0.50
C PRO A 74 -3.54 0.45 -0.02
N LEU A 75 -2.95 -0.04 1.07
CA LEU A 75 -1.72 0.55 1.64
C LEU A 75 -0.47 0.24 0.80
N LEU A 76 -0.43 -0.93 0.19
CA LEU A 76 0.69 -1.44 -0.61
C LEU A 76 1.30 -0.42 -1.60
N PRO A 77 0.53 0.28 -2.46
CA PRO A 77 1.06 1.33 -3.32
C PRO A 77 1.77 2.45 -2.56
N PHE A 78 1.24 2.87 -1.40
CA PHE A 78 1.86 3.91 -0.58
C PHE A 78 3.16 3.43 0.04
N ILE A 79 3.20 2.19 0.56
CA ILE A 79 4.41 1.55 1.06
C ILE A 79 5.48 1.50 -0.05
N GLY A 80 5.10 1.01 -1.23
CA GLY A 80 6.00 0.92 -2.38
C GLY A 80 6.56 2.28 -2.81
N LEU A 81 5.71 3.31 -2.88
CA LEU A 81 6.15 4.68 -3.16
C LEU A 81 7.08 5.22 -2.06
N GLY A 82 6.76 4.97 -0.80
CA GLY A 82 7.60 5.34 0.34
C GLY A 82 8.99 4.71 0.30
N VAL A 83 9.12 3.50 -0.23
CA VAL A 83 10.42 2.83 -0.46
C VAL A 83 11.15 3.41 -1.67
N LEU A 84 10.42 3.69 -2.76
CA LEU A 84 10.98 4.15 -4.03
C LEU A 84 11.50 5.59 -3.94
N ILE A 85 10.73 6.52 -3.35
CA ILE A 85 11.02 7.96 -3.34
C ILE A 85 12.44 8.27 -2.81
N PRO A 86 12.86 7.75 -1.64
CA PRO A 86 14.22 7.97 -1.12
C PRO A 86 15.32 7.37 -1.99
N ASN A 87 14.97 6.45 -2.88
CA ASN A 87 15.88 5.69 -3.73
C ASN A 87 15.82 6.08 -5.21
N LEU A 88 15.00 7.05 -5.61
CA LEU A 88 14.79 7.46 -7.02
C LEU A 88 16.10 7.71 -7.78
N ARG A 89 17.11 8.27 -7.10
CA ARG A 89 18.42 8.58 -7.71
C ARG A 89 19.21 7.34 -8.13
N HIS A 90 18.91 6.18 -7.54
CA HIS A 90 19.55 4.89 -7.85
C HIS A 90 18.90 4.22 -9.06
N PHE A 91 17.66 4.58 -9.41
CA PHE A 91 16.95 4.04 -10.57
C PHE A 91 17.35 4.77 -11.86
N ARG A 92 18.57 4.54 -12.32
CA ARG A 92 19.05 5.00 -13.63
C ARG A 92 18.74 3.96 -14.70
N LEU A 93 17.47 3.84 -15.04
CA LEU A 93 17.03 2.91 -16.09
C LEU A 93 17.62 3.34 -17.44
N SER A 94 18.27 2.40 -18.12
CA SER A 94 18.67 2.51 -19.52
C SER A 94 17.45 2.70 -20.42
N ARG A 95 17.68 3.10 -21.68
CA ARG A 95 16.58 3.31 -22.64
C ARG A 95 15.79 2.02 -22.87
N GLN A 96 16.45 0.87 -22.89
CA GLN A 96 15.81 -0.43 -23.03
C GLN A 96 14.98 -0.78 -21.78
N GLU A 97 15.53 -0.60 -20.58
CA GLU A 97 14.79 -0.86 -19.33
C GLU A 97 13.56 0.05 -19.17
N LYS A 98 13.63 1.31 -19.62
CA LYS A 98 12.46 2.20 -19.65
C LYS A 98 11.36 1.67 -20.56
N VAL A 99 11.71 1.16 -21.74
CA VAL A 99 10.75 0.55 -22.67
C VAL A 99 10.15 -0.71 -22.06
N SER A 100 10.98 -1.59 -21.50
CA SER A 100 10.50 -2.81 -20.83
C SER A 100 9.60 -2.51 -19.64
N PHE A 101 9.96 -1.51 -18.82
CA PHE A 101 9.13 -1.03 -17.72
C PHE A 101 7.79 -0.48 -18.22
N ALA A 102 7.81 0.36 -19.27
CA ALA A 102 6.59 0.90 -19.86
C ALA A 102 5.68 -0.19 -20.43
N LEU A 103 6.24 -1.18 -21.11
CA LEU A 103 5.50 -2.34 -21.62
C LEU A 103 4.92 -3.18 -20.48
N GLY A 104 5.69 -3.44 -19.42
CA GLY A 104 5.20 -4.13 -18.23
C GLY A 104 4.06 -3.38 -17.55
N MET A 105 4.17 -2.06 -17.42
CA MET A 105 3.09 -1.21 -16.89
C MET A 105 1.86 -1.20 -17.80
N ALA A 106 2.04 -1.14 -19.11
CA ALA A 106 0.93 -1.20 -20.07
C ALA A 106 0.22 -2.56 -20.01
N PHE A 107 0.98 -3.66 -19.92
CA PHE A 107 0.43 -5.00 -19.74
C PHE A 107 -0.35 -5.12 -18.43
N LEU A 108 0.22 -4.65 -17.31
CA LEU A 108 -0.46 -4.66 -16.02
C LEU A 108 -1.75 -3.83 -16.04
N ALA A 109 -1.72 -2.63 -16.63
CA ALA A 109 -2.90 -1.79 -16.78
C ALA A 109 -3.98 -2.48 -17.62
N MET A 110 -3.60 -3.09 -18.75
CA MET A 110 -4.51 -3.84 -19.60
C MET A 110 -5.11 -5.03 -18.87
N LEU A 111 -4.31 -5.78 -18.11
CA LEU A 111 -4.77 -6.89 -17.27
C LEU A 111 -5.80 -6.43 -16.24
N LEU A 112 -5.50 -5.35 -15.50
CA LEU A 112 -6.39 -4.81 -14.47
C LEU A 112 -7.71 -4.28 -15.05
N VAL A 113 -7.65 -3.57 -16.18
CA VAL A 113 -8.85 -3.09 -16.89
C VAL A 113 -9.67 -4.27 -17.41
N GLY A 114 -9.03 -5.26 -18.02
CA GLY A 114 -9.71 -6.47 -18.49
C GLY A 114 -10.39 -7.22 -17.35
N LEU A 115 -9.72 -7.38 -16.21
CA LEU A 115 -10.28 -8.01 -15.01
C LEU A 115 -11.45 -7.20 -14.44
N TYR A 116 -11.35 -5.88 -14.43
CA TYR A 116 -12.44 -5.00 -13.99
C TYR A 116 -13.67 -5.12 -14.90
N VAL A 117 -13.48 -5.10 -16.22
CA VAL A 117 -14.57 -5.27 -17.19
C VAL A 117 -15.20 -6.66 -17.05
N ALA A 118 -14.38 -7.71 -16.93
CA ALA A 118 -14.88 -9.07 -16.76
C ALA A 118 -15.66 -9.23 -15.45
N THR A 119 -15.15 -8.73 -14.33
CA THR A 119 -15.86 -8.82 -13.04
C THR A 119 -17.18 -8.04 -13.06
N ARG A 120 -17.21 -6.86 -13.69
CA ARG A 120 -18.47 -6.11 -13.92
C ARG A 120 -19.46 -6.87 -14.81
N ALA A 121 -18.99 -7.48 -15.90
CA ALA A 121 -19.87 -8.17 -16.84
C ALA A 121 -20.43 -9.49 -16.31
N TYR A 122 -19.70 -10.20 -15.44
CA TYR A 122 -20.05 -11.56 -15.03
C TYR A 122 -20.43 -11.73 -13.55
N LEU A 123 -20.05 -10.81 -12.65
CA LEU A 123 -20.27 -10.97 -11.19
C LEU A 123 -21.23 -9.94 -10.58
N VAL A 124 -21.55 -8.85 -11.28
CA VAL A 124 -22.47 -7.82 -10.79
C VAL A 124 -23.47 -7.49 -11.91
N PRO A 125 -24.65 -8.15 -11.97
CA PRO A 125 -25.68 -7.84 -12.96
C PRO A 125 -26.27 -6.43 -12.77
#